data_AF-A0A090X4G6-F1
#
_entry.id   AF-A0A090X4G6-F1
#
_cell.length_a   1.000
_cell.length_b   1.000
_cell.length_c   1.000
_cell.angle_alpha   90.00
_cell.angle_beta   90.00
_cell.angle_gamma   90.00
#
_symmetry.space_group_name_H-M   'P 1'
#
loop_
_entity.id
_entity.type
_entity.pdbx_description
1 polymer ?
#
loop_
_entity_poly.entity_id
_entity_poly.type
_entity_poly.pdbx_seq_one_letter_code
_entity_poly.pdbx_strand_id
1 'polypeptide(L)'
;MVLGDHNFKDYEIIYLVITGEANSICLNDYYYSLQEIAEIFEGRLDGKILHFSNAKVLDLDEEEAQYFIDITGARGISGYGNASNGITSSSLDIAFFNLFNEDDNMLDVVEELHQRHYKLCKLLDFRLYY
;
A
#
# COMPACT_ATOMS: atom_id res chain seq x y z
N MET A 1 10.25 -25.45 -19.65
CA MET A 1 9.23 -25.73 -18.62
C MET A 1 8.88 -24.39 -18.00
N VAL A 2 7.87 -23.72 -18.55
CA VAL A 2 7.37 -22.46 -17.98
C VAL A 2 6.50 -22.89 -16.80
N LEU A 3 6.93 -22.61 -15.57
CA LEU A 3 6.04 -22.70 -14.43
C LEU A 3 4.95 -21.65 -14.68
N GLY A 4 3.80 -22.09 -15.21
CA GLY A 4 2.58 -21.30 -15.21
C GLY A 4 2.11 -21.23 -13.78
N ASP A 5 2.63 -20.25 -13.04
CA ASP A 5 2.19 -19.97 -11.68
C ASP A 5 0.81 -19.34 -11.77
N HIS A 6 -0.22 -20.18 -11.81
CA HIS A 6 -1.62 -19.77 -11.84
C HIS A 6 -2.21 -19.63 -10.42
N ASN A 7 -1.38 -19.67 -9.38
CA ASN A 7 -1.78 -19.60 -7.98
C ASN A 7 -1.51 -18.21 -7.37
N PHE A 8 -1.93 -17.13 -8.05
CA PHE A 8 -1.90 -15.77 -7.49
C PHE A 8 -2.93 -15.52 -6.37
N LYS A 9 -3.67 -16.55 -5.95
CA LYS A 9 -4.77 -16.41 -4.98
C LYS A 9 -4.26 -16.17 -3.56
N ASP A 10 -3.12 -16.75 -3.21
CA ASP A 10 -2.62 -16.77 -1.82
C ASP A 10 -1.76 -15.54 -1.48
N TYR A 11 -1.51 -14.63 -2.44
CA TYR A 11 -0.81 -13.38 -2.15
C TYR A 11 -1.76 -12.35 -1.54
N GLU A 12 -1.46 -11.94 -0.32
CA GLU A 12 -2.23 -10.95 0.41
C GLU A 12 -1.68 -9.53 0.28
N ILE A 13 -0.48 -9.35 -0.27
CA ILE A 13 0.16 -8.04 -0.41
C ILE A 13 0.51 -7.79 -1.89
N ILE A 14 0.06 -6.65 -2.41
CA ILE A 14 0.51 -6.09 -3.69
C ILE A 14 1.45 -4.94 -3.38
N TYR A 15 2.73 -5.10 -3.71
CA TYR A 15 3.75 -4.07 -3.49
C TYR A 15 4.06 -3.29 -4.77
N LEU A 16 3.85 -1.97 -4.73
CA LEU A 16 4.09 -1.07 -5.86
C LEU A 16 5.23 -0.09 -5.56
N VAL A 17 6.28 -0.17 -6.38
CA VAL A 17 7.37 0.82 -6.45
C VAL A 17 7.16 1.66 -7.70
N ILE A 18 6.27 2.65 -7.58
CA ILE A 18 5.84 3.50 -8.69
C ILE A 18 5.82 4.95 -8.25
N THR A 19 6.18 5.85 -9.17
CA THR A 19 6.09 7.29 -8.94
C THR A 19 4.64 7.75 -9.09
N GLY A 20 4.36 8.97 -8.62
CA GLY A 20 3.00 9.51 -8.61
C GLY A 20 2.89 10.66 -7.64
N GLU A 21 1.67 11.14 -7.48
CA GLU A 21 1.32 12.18 -6.50
C GLU A 21 0.33 11.62 -5.48
N ALA A 22 -0.07 12.45 -4.52
CA ALA A 22 -0.97 12.12 -3.39
C ALA A 22 -1.97 10.98 -3.68
N ASN A 23 -2.89 11.24 -4.61
CA ASN A 23 -3.98 10.33 -5.00
C ASN A 23 -3.81 9.76 -6.42
N SER A 24 -2.60 9.71 -6.97
CA SER A 24 -2.36 9.24 -8.33
C SER A 24 -1.09 8.42 -8.49
N ILE A 25 -1.03 7.61 -9.55
CA ILE A 25 0.16 6.90 -9.99
C ILE A 25 0.57 7.37 -11.37
N CYS A 26 1.87 7.38 -11.65
CA CYS A 26 2.42 7.74 -12.95
C CYS A 26 2.82 6.48 -13.73
N LEU A 27 2.17 6.26 -14.88
CA LEU A 27 2.45 5.16 -15.81
C LEU A 27 2.68 5.74 -17.21
N ASN A 28 3.88 5.52 -17.76
CA ASN A 28 4.26 6.04 -19.08
C ASN A 28 4.03 7.55 -19.26
N ASP A 29 4.41 8.33 -18.24
CA ASP A 29 4.21 9.79 -18.19
C ASP A 29 2.73 10.25 -18.15
N TYR A 30 1.79 9.32 -17.94
CA TYR A 30 0.38 9.61 -17.67
C TYR A 30 0.05 9.38 -16.20
N TYR A 31 -0.69 10.33 -15.62
CA TYR A 31 -1.19 10.21 -14.25
C TYR A 31 -2.58 9.61 -14.26
N TYR A 32 -2.74 8.55 -13.47
CA TYR A 32 -4.01 7.90 -13.20
C TYR A 32 -4.34 8.10 -11.73
N SER A 33 -5.52 8.66 -11.46
CA SER A 33 -6.05 8.76 -10.11
C SER A 33 -6.27 7.37 -9.50
N LEU A 34 -6.20 7.25 -8.18
CA LEU A 34 -6.53 6.01 -7.50
C LEU A 34 -7.98 5.61 -7.72
N GLN A 35 -8.88 6.55 -8.00
CA GLN A 35 -10.24 6.25 -8.43
C GLN A 35 -10.26 5.48 -9.76
N GLU A 36 -9.55 5.95 -10.79
CA GLU A 36 -9.44 5.23 -12.07
C GLU A 36 -8.79 3.85 -11.87
N ILE A 37 -7.79 3.75 -11.00
CA ILE A 37 -7.19 2.47 -10.62
C ILE A 37 -8.22 1.57 -9.93
N ALA A 38 -9.03 2.10 -9.03
CA ALA A 38 -10.05 1.34 -8.33
C ALA A 38 -11.05 0.72 -9.32
N GLU A 39 -11.53 1.50 -10.28
CA GLU A 39 -12.44 1.03 -11.34
C GLU A 39 -11.81 -0.08 -12.20
N ILE A 40 -10.52 0.02 -12.52
CA ILE A 40 -9.80 -1.03 -13.26
C ILE A 40 -9.70 -2.33 -12.45
N PHE A 41 -9.59 -2.22 -11.13
CA PHE A 41 -9.46 -3.33 -10.18
C PHE A 41 -10.76 -3.69 -9.47
N GLU A 42 -11.92 -3.28 -9.99
CA GLU A 42 -13.22 -3.49 -9.36
C GLU A 42 -13.45 -4.98 -8.98
N GLY A 43 -13.60 -5.23 -7.68
CA GLY A 43 -13.79 -6.57 -7.10
C GLY A 43 -12.61 -7.54 -7.28
N ARG A 44 -11.39 -7.06 -7.59
CA ARG A 44 -10.22 -7.91 -7.86
C ARG A 44 -9.17 -7.92 -6.76
N LEU A 45 -9.32 -7.08 -5.74
CA LEU A 45 -8.37 -6.97 -4.62
C LEU A 45 -8.89 -7.59 -3.32
N ASP A 46 -9.93 -8.43 -3.40
CA ASP A 46 -10.47 -9.13 -2.23
C ASP A 46 -9.39 -9.86 -1.42
N GLY A 47 -9.35 -9.57 -0.12
CA GLY A 47 -8.36 -10.11 0.81
C GLY A 47 -6.94 -9.53 0.67
N LYS A 48 -6.72 -8.52 -0.17
CA LYS A 48 -5.37 -7.98 -0.46
C LYS A 48 -5.17 -6.58 0.12
N ILE A 49 -3.96 -6.31 0.60
CA ILE A 49 -3.48 -4.96 0.88
C ILE A 49 -2.65 -4.47 -0.30
N LEU A 50 -2.93 -3.25 -0.74
CA LEU A 50 -2.10 -2.53 -1.69
C LEU A 50 -1.10 -1.65 -0.94
N HIS A 51 0.20 -1.86 -1.14
CA HIS A 51 1.25 -1.09 -0.48
C HIS A 51 2.10 -0.33 -1.50
N PHE A 52 2.19 1.00 -1.33
CA PHE A 52 3.08 1.86 -2.08
C PHE A 52 4.37 2.12 -1.30
N SER A 53 5.52 1.86 -1.92
CA SER A 53 6.79 2.39 -1.42
C SER A 53 6.79 3.92 -1.38
N ASN A 54 7.77 4.53 -0.71
CA ASN A 54 7.91 5.99 -0.68
C ASN A 54 8.43 6.62 -1.98
N ALA A 55 8.43 5.88 -3.09
CA ALA A 55 8.64 6.40 -4.44
C ALA A 55 7.56 7.43 -4.85
N LYS A 56 6.40 7.37 -4.21
CA LYS A 56 5.39 8.44 -4.23
C LYS A 56 4.88 8.72 -2.82
N VAL A 57 4.24 9.88 -2.65
CA VAL A 57 3.42 10.17 -1.46
C VAL A 57 2.05 9.50 -1.62
N LEU A 58 1.50 8.96 -0.54
CA LEU A 58 0.11 8.53 -0.43
C LEU A 58 -0.61 9.48 0.54
N ASP A 59 -1.47 10.32 0.00
CA ASP A 59 -2.24 11.29 0.77
C ASP A 59 -3.67 11.30 0.25
N LEU A 60 -4.50 10.51 0.93
CA LEU A 60 -5.92 10.37 0.66
C LEU A 60 -6.72 10.93 1.81
N ASP A 61 -7.86 11.53 1.49
CA ASP A 61 -8.91 11.73 2.47
C ASP A 61 -9.71 10.43 2.73
N GLU A 62 -10.63 10.51 3.69
CA GLU A 62 -11.45 9.38 4.10
C GLU A 62 -12.39 8.90 2.98
N GLU A 63 -12.90 9.81 2.14
CA GLU A 63 -13.82 9.47 1.05
C GLU A 63 -13.07 8.77 -0.09
N GLU A 64 -11.90 9.27 -0.47
CA GLU A 64 -11.03 8.67 -1.50
C GLU A 64 -10.56 7.27 -1.09
N ALA A 65 -10.15 7.11 0.17
CA ALA A 65 -9.71 5.83 0.70
C ALA A 65 -10.84 4.81 0.77
N GLN A 66 -12.00 5.21 1.32
CA GLN A 66 -13.16 4.32 1.42
C GLN A 66 -13.65 3.92 0.04
N TYR A 67 -13.69 4.86 -0.93
CA TYR A 67 -14.05 4.55 -2.30
C TYR A 67 -13.12 3.50 -2.90
N PHE A 68 -11.81 3.65 -2.75
CA PHE A 68 -10.84 2.68 -3.26
C PHE A 68 -11.09 1.28 -2.69
N ILE A 69 -11.28 1.20 -1.37
CA ILE A 69 -11.53 -0.05 -0.65
C ILE A 69 -12.84 -0.70 -1.12
N ASP A 70 -13.94 0.06 -1.15
CA ASP A 70 -15.27 -0.44 -1.51
C ASP A 70 -15.33 -0.97 -2.94
N ILE A 71 -14.72 -0.24 -3.89
CA ILE A 71 -14.75 -0.62 -5.30
C ILE A 71 -13.84 -1.81 -5.56
N THR A 72 -12.64 -1.86 -4.97
CA THR A 72 -11.67 -2.92 -5.26
C THR A 72 -11.86 -4.18 -4.44
N GLY A 73 -12.48 -4.07 -3.26
CA GLY A 73 -12.53 -5.12 -2.23
C GLY A 73 -11.24 -5.27 -1.42
N ALA A 74 -10.29 -4.32 -1.52
CA ALA A 74 -9.03 -4.40 -0.79
C ALA A 74 -9.24 -4.42 0.73
N ARG A 75 -8.40 -5.15 1.47
CA ARG A 75 -8.30 -5.05 2.94
C ARG A 75 -7.76 -3.69 3.40
N GLY A 76 -7.12 -2.95 2.50
CA GLY A 76 -6.59 -1.64 2.79
C GLY A 76 -5.55 -1.19 1.76
N ILE A 77 -5.20 0.09 1.85
CA ILE A 77 -4.15 0.74 1.06
C ILE A 77 -3.16 1.40 2.02
N SER A 78 -1.87 1.14 1.83
CA SER A 78 -0.81 1.66 2.68
C SER A 78 0.32 2.30 1.89
N GLY A 79 1.06 3.18 2.56
CA GLY A 79 2.18 3.90 1.98
C GLY A 79 2.69 4.98 2.92
N TYR A 80 3.15 6.09 2.34
CA TYR A 80 3.94 7.09 3.05
C TYR A 80 3.49 8.51 2.69
N GLY A 81 3.31 9.38 3.67
CA GLY A 81 2.96 10.78 3.49
C GLY A 81 4.13 11.67 3.06
N ASN A 82 5.37 11.21 3.23
CA ASN A 82 6.57 11.97 2.88
C ASN A 82 7.38 11.28 1.76
N ALA A 83 7.74 12.06 0.74
CA ALA A 83 8.62 11.61 -0.34
C ALA A 83 10.05 11.37 0.17
N SER A 84 10.81 10.53 -0.57
CA SER A 84 12.17 10.16 -0.19
C SER A 84 13.14 11.35 -0.22
N ASN A 85 13.41 11.96 0.94
CA ASN A 85 14.54 12.89 1.15
C ASN A 85 15.88 12.12 1.24
N GLY A 86 16.14 11.23 0.29
CA GLY A 86 17.30 10.33 0.28
C GLY A 86 17.21 9.10 1.20
N ILE A 87 16.05 8.87 1.83
CA ILE A 87 15.78 7.72 2.70
C ILE A 87 14.72 6.85 2.03
N THR A 88 15.01 5.55 1.91
CA THR A 88 14.11 4.57 1.29
C THR A 88 13.16 3.95 2.32
N SER A 89 11.94 3.63 1.91
CA SER A 89 10.99 2.91 2.77
C SER A 89 11.30 1.43 2.98
N SER A 90 12.22 0.84 2.20
CA SER A 90 12.40 -0.61 2.10
C SER A 90 12.55 -1.35 3.43
N SER A 91 13.25 -0.78 4.43
CA SER A 91 13.37 -1.42 5.74
C SER A 91 12.04 -1.45 6.52
N LEU A 92 11.20 -0.44 6.31
CA LEU A 92 9.87 -0.35 6.92
C LEU A 92 8.85 -1.20 6.15
N ASP A 93 8.94 -1.26 4.82
CA ASP A 93 8.14 -2.15 3.96
C ASP A 93 8.33 -3.62 4.42
N ILE A 94 9.59 -4.05 4.59
CA ILE A 94 9.92 -5.41 5.06
C ILE A 94 9.36 -5.67 6.46
N ALA A 95 9.48 -4.69 7.37
CA ALA A 95 8.97 -4.84 8.74
C ALA A 95 7.44 -4.99 8.75
N PHE A 96 6.74 -4.16 7.96
CA PHE A 96 5.29 -4.22 7.82
C PHE A 96 4.84 -5.57 7.24
N PHE A 97 5.49 -6.07 6.19
CA PHE A 97 5.12 -7.35 5.58
C PHE A 97 5.36 -8.55 6.50
N ASN A 98 6.38 -8.50 7.36
CA ASN A 98 6.61 -9.55 8.35
C ASN A 98 5.52 -9.57 9.42
N LEU A 99 5.12 -8.40 9.92
CA LEU A 99 4.04 -8.29 10.92
C LEU A 99 2.68 -8.70 10.35
N PHE A 100 2.40 -8.31 9.10
CA PHE A 100 1.17 -8.69 8.41
C PHE A 100 1.02 -10.21 8.24
N ASN A 101 2.11 -10.94 8.05
CA ASN A 101 2.07 -12.41 8.00
C ASN A 101 1.82 -13.07 9.38
N GLU A 102 2.01 -12.34 10.47
CA GLU A 102 1.90 -12.86 11.84
C GLU A 102 0.54 -12.56 12.50
N ASP A 103 -0.15 -11.49 12.07
CA ASP A 103 -1.39 -11.00 12.68
C ASP A 103 -2.43 -10.56 11.64
N ASP A 104 -3.67 -11.04 11.78
CA ASP A 104 -4.79 -10.71 10.91
C ASP A 104 -5.41 -9.33 11.23
N ASN A 105 -5.13 -8.77 12.40
CA ASN A 105 -5.66 -7.48 12.84
C ASN A 105 -4.75 -6.31 12.44
N MET A 106 -5.24 -5.47 11.53
CA MET A 106 -4.47 -4.33 11.02
C MET A 106 -4.15 -3.26 12.06
N LEU A 107 -4.95 -3.13 13.12
CA LEU A 107 -4.62 -2.26 14.23
C LEU A 107 -3.35 -2.74 14.94
N ASP A 108 -3.31 -4.02 15.29
CA ASP A 108 -2.20 -4.62 16.03
C ASP A 108 -0.91 -4.59 15.20
N VAL A 109 -1.01 -4.85 13.88
CA VAL A 109 0.11 -4.73 12.93
C VAL A 109 0.69 -3.32 12.90
N VAL A 110 -0.15 -2.28 12.79
CA VAL A 110 0.32 -0.89 12.72
C VAL A 110 0.86 -0.43 14.06
N GLU A 111 0.23 -0.80 15.17
CA GLU A 111 0.72 -0.49 16.50
C GLU A 111 2.11 -1.10 16.74
N GLU A 112 2.30 -2.38 16.43
CA GLU A 112 3.59 -3.06 16.58
C GLU A 112 4.66 -2.47 15.65
N LEU A 113 4.29 -2.11 14.42
CA LEU A 113 5.19 -1.43 13.48
C LEU A 113 5.67 -0.09 14.07
N HIS A 114 4.75 0.71 14.62
CA HIS A 114 5.08 1.97 15.28
C HIS A 114 5.90 1.78 16.55
N GLN A 115 5.65 0.75 17.35
CA GLN A 115 6.44 0.44 18.53
C GLN A 115 7.89 0.08 18.17
N ARG A 116 8.09 -0.77 17.16
CA ARG A 116 9.42 -1.23 16.71
C ARG A 116 10.19 -0.17 15.93
N HIS A 117 9.49 0.63 15.11
CA HIS A 117 10.10 1.52 14.12
C HIS A 117 9.67 3.00 14.23
N TYR A 118 9.24 3.45 15.41
CA TYR A 118 8.68 4.78 15.68
C TYR A 118 9.34 5.94 14.91
N LYS A 119 10.68 6.05 14.96
CA LYS A 119 11.42 7.13 14.31
C LYS A 119 11.24 7.13 12.80
N LEU A 120 11.24 5.96 12.18
CA LEU A 120 11.13 5.80 10.73
C LEU A 120 9.68 5.96 10.27
N CYS A 121 8.72 5.38 11.00
CA CYS A 121 7.29 5.58 10.74
C CYS A 121 6.94 7.07 10.76
N LYS A 122 7.43 7.81 11.77
CA LYS A 122 7.20 9.25 11.88
C LYS A 122 7.92 10.05 10.79
N LEU A 123 9.14 9.65 10.41
CA LEU A 123 9.93 10.34 9.40
C LEU A 123 9.32 10.21 8.00
N LEU A 124 8.93 8.99 7.63
CA LEU A 124 8.31 8.70 6.33
C LEU A 124 6.80 8.95 6.33
N ASP A 125 6.21 9.19 7.49
CA ASP A 125 4.77 9.33 7.69
C ASP A 125 4.02 8.10 7.17
N PHE A 126 4.27 6.93 7.77
CA PHE A 126 3.58 5.69 7.39
C PHE A 126 2.07 5.85 7.56
N ARG A 127 1.31 5.43 6.54
CA ARG A 127 -0.15 5.52 6.50
C ARG A 127 -0.74 4.19 6.07
N LEU A 128 -1.84 3.83 6.72
CA LEU A 128 -2.70 2.72 6.33
C LEU A 128 -4.15 3.22 6.39
N TYR A 129 -4.87 3.01 5.30
CA TYR A 129 -6.31 3.20 5.20
C TYR A 129 -6.93 1.81 5.03
N TYR A 130 -7.88 1.42 5.88
CA TYR A 130 -8.45 0.07 5.94
C TYR A 130 -9.85 0.08 6.58
#